data_AF-Q71DD0-F1
#
_entry.id   AF-Q71DD0-F1
#
_cell.length_a   1.000
_cell.length_b   1.000
_cell.length_c   1.000
_cell.angle_alpha   90.00
_cell.angle_beta   90.00
_cell.angle_gamma   90.00
#
_symmetry.space_group_name_H-M   'P 1'
#
loop_
_entity.id
_entity.type
_entity.pdbx_description
1 polymer ?
#
loop_
_entity_poly.entity_id
_entity_poly.type
_entity_poly.pdbx_seq_one_letter_code
_entity_poly.pdbx_strand_id
1 'polypeptide(L)' 'MKFLTLLLVLGMLIALFAGSSEGSFCPCDLKTKGSEVCGSNGVTFKNRCEFECSQRDYKKLGRTLNIRNEGPCSSTI' A
#
# COMPACT_ATOMS: atom_id res chain seq x y z
N MET A 1 -22.80 -37.79 -7.71
CA MET A 1 -23.47 -36.96 -6.68
C MET A 1 -22.52 -36.46 -5.58
N LYS A 2 -21.67 -37.31 -4.98
CA LYS A 2 -20.72 -36.95 -3.91
C LYS A 2 -19.51 -36.10 -4.37
N PHE A 3 -18.96 -36.41 -5.56
CA PHE A 3 -17.89 -35.62 -6.16
C PHE A 3 -18.34 -34.21 -6.54
N LEU A 4 -19.56 -34.08 -7.06
CA LEU A 4 -20.12 -32.79 -7.44
C LEU A 4 -20.33 -31.88 -6.22
N THR A 5 -20.80 -32.44 -5.10
CA THR A 5 -20.94 -31.72 -3.83
C THR A 5 -19.59 -31.32 -3.25
N LEU A 6 -18.56 -32.17 -3.36
CA LEU A 6 -17.20 -31.84 -2.94
C LEU A 6 -16.61 -30.65 -3.72
N LEU A 7 -16.80 -30.64 -5.05
CA LEU A 7 -16.32 -29.56 -5.92
C LEU A 7 -17.01 -28.22 -5.63
N LEU A 8 -18.31 -28.24 -5.33
CA LEU A 8 -19.06 -27.04 -4.96
C LEU A 8 -18.60 -26.46 -3.62
N VAL A 9 -18.38 -27.31 -2.61
CA VAL A 9 -17.87 -26.87 -1.29
C VAL A 9 -16.46 -26.30 -1.42
N LEU A 10 -15.60 -26.92 -2.22
CA LEU A 10 -14.24 -26.44 -2.44
C LEU A 10 -14.24 -25.07 -3.18
N GLY A 11 -15.09 -24.90 -4.19
CA GLY A 11 -15.25 -23.62 -4.89
C GLY A 11 -15.75 -22.50 -3.97
N MET A 12 -16.70 -22.81 -3.08
CA MET A 12 -17.23 -21.86 -2.10
C MET A 12 -16.18 -21.46 -1.05
N LEU A 13 -15.35 -22.40 -0.61
CA LEU A 13 -14.22 -22.13 0.28
C LEU A 13 -13.21 -21.20 -0.40
N ILE A 14 -12.83 -21.46 -1.65
CA ILE A 14 -11.88 -20.61 -2.38
C ILE A 14 -12.39 -19.17 -2.52
N ALA A 15 -13.68 -18.98 -2.79
CA ALA A 15 -14.29 -17.65 -2.90
C ALA A 15 -14.25 -16.86 -1.58
N LEU A 16 -14.31 -17.53 -0.43
CA LEU A 16 -14.17 -16.88 0.89
C LEU A 16 -12.74 -16.39 1.16
N PHE A 17 -11.73 -17.02 0.57
CA PHE A 17 -10.32 -16.66 0.74
C PHE A 17 -9.77 -15.78 -0.40
N ALA A 18 -10.52 -15.63 -1.49
CA ALA A 18 -10.17 -14.75 -2.60
C ALA A 18 -10.43 -13.29 -2.22
N GLY A 19 -9.53 -12.71 -1.40
CA GLY A 19 -9.48 -11.27 -1.19
C GLY A 19 -9.10 -10.56 -2.50
N SER A 20 -9.92 -9.60 -2.93
CA SER A 20 -9.58 -8.75 -4.07
C SER A 20 -8.44 -7.80 -3.69
N SER A 21 -7.27 -7.99 -4.29
CA SER A 21 -6.17 -7.02 -4.20
C SER A 21 -6.47 -5.85 -5.14
N GLU A 22 -7.29 -4.91 -4.67
CA GLU A 22 -7.54 -3.64 -5.35
C GLU A 22 -6.28 -2.76 -5.25
N GLY A 23 -5.34 -2.94 -6.19
CA GLY A 23 -4.20 -2.04 -6.35
C GLY A 23 -4.71 -0.60 -6.51
N SER A 24 -4.34 0.28 -5.59
CA SER A 24 -4.70 1.69 -5.67
C SER A 24 -3.98 2.33 -6.85
N PHE A 25 -4.72 2.67 -7.91
CA PHE A 25 -4.15 3.52 -8.95
C PHE A 25 -3.84 4.89 -8.35
N CYS A 26 -2.56 5.28 -8.37
CA CYS A 26 -2.08 6.54 -7.84
C CYS A 26 -1.04 7.15 -8.79
N PRO A 27 -1.47 8.01 -9.73
CA PRO A 27 -0.57 8.62 -10.70
C PRO A 27 0.30 9.68 -10.00
N CYS A 28 1.62 9.45 -9.99
CA CYS A 28 2.61 10.41 -9.52
C CYS A 28 3.70 10.60 -10.55
N ASP A 29 4.11 11.85 -10.77
CA ASP A 29 5.32 12.15 -11.54
C ASP A 29 6.56 11.91 -10.67
N LEU A 30 7.31 10.85 -10.99
CA LEU A 30 8.50 10.43 -10.25
C LEU A 30 9.76 11.26 -10.61
N LYS A 31 9.68 12.22 -11.55
CA LYS A 31 10.86 12.99 -11.99
C LYS A 31 11.25 14.13 -11.07
N THR A 32 10.45 14.47 -10.06
CA THR A 32 10.77 15.54 -9.11
C THR A 32 11.90 15.10 -8.18
N LYS A 33 13.15 15.41 -8.56
CA LYS A 33 14.33 15.28 -7.69
C LYS A 33 14.35 16.43 -6.68
N GLY A 34 14.65 16.13 -5.41
CA GLY A 34 14.88 17.13 -4.36
C GLY A 34 13.66 17.47 -3.49
N SER A 35 12.54 16.77 -3.64
CA SER A 35 11.36 16.91 -2.78
C SER A 35 11.13 15.68 -1.90
N GLU A 36 12.21 14.96 -1.58
CA GLU A 36 12.16 13.74 -0.77
C GLU A 36 11.55 14.02 0.60
N VAL A 37 10.82 13.05 1.15
CA VAL A 37 10.23 13.13 2.49
C VAL A 37 10.48 11.83 3.25
N CYS A 38 10.72 11.94 4.55
CA CYS A 38 10.85 10.79 5.42
C CYS A 38 9.49 10.46 6.03
N GLY A 39 9.03 9.22 5.86
CA GLY A 39 7.86 8.70 6.55
C GLY A 39 8.14 8.35 8.01
N SER A 40 7.10 8.35 8.83
CA SER A 40 7.08 7.83 10.20
C SER A 40 7.42 6.34 10.30
N ASN A 41 7.35 5.61 9.19
CA ASN A 41 7.82 4.23 9.06
C ASN A 41 9.33 4.12 8.76
N GLY A 42 10.06 5.23 8.70
CA GLY A 42 11.50 5.25 8.40
C GLY A 42 11.84 5.06 6.92
N VAL A 43 10.85 5.14 6.02
CA VAL A 43 11.05 5.05 4.57
C VAL A 43 11.17 6.44 3.97
N THR A 44 12.20 6.67 3.16
CA THR A 44 12.30 7.87 2.32
C THR A 44 11.44 7.69 1.06
N PHE A 45 10.57 8.66 0.80
CA PHE A 45 9.80 8.77 -0.44
C PHE A 45 10.45 9.82 -1.33
N LYS A 46 10.52 9.56 -2.64
CA LYS A 46 11.19 10.44 -3.62
C LYS A 46 10.56 11.81 -3.69
N ASN A 47 9.24 11.86 -3.47
CA ASN A 47 8.48 13.08 -3.38
C ASN A 47 7.24 12.91 -2.50
N ARG A 48 6.60 14.04 -2.19
CA ARG A 48 5.35 14.10 -1.45
C ARG A 48 4.21 13.28 -2.09
N CYS A 49 4.13 13.22 -3.42
CA CYS A 49 3.08 12.47 -4.11
C CYS A 49 3.21 10.96 -3.83
N GLU A 50 4.42 10.40 -3.94
CA GLU A 50 4.69 9.00 -3.63
C GLU A 50 4.37 8.66 -2.17
N PHE A 51 4.69 9.57 -1.25
CA PHE A 51 4.29 9.46 0.16
C PHE A 51 2.77 9.40 0.31
N GLU A 52 2.03 10.30 -0.36
CA GLU A 52 0.57 10.37 -0.26
C GLU A 52 -0.13 9.15 -0.87
N CYS A 53 0.41 8.58 -1.94
CA CYS A 53 -0.05 7.29 -2.47
C CYS A 53 0.07 6.19 -1.44
N SER A 54 1.26 6.06 -0.84
CA SER A 54 1.51 5.06 0.18
C SER A 54 0.65 5.31 1.42
N GLN A 55 0.42 6.57 1.80
CA GLN A 55 -0.46 6.94 2.90
C GLN A 55 -1.90 6.49 2.65
N ARG A 56 -2.40 6.57 1.41
CA ARG A 56 -3.75 6.08 1.06
C ARG A 56 -3.87 4.58 1.31
N ASP A 57 -2.85 3.81 0.98
CA ASP A 57 -2.84 2.36 1.20
C ASP A 57 -2.77 2.00 2.68
N TYR A 58 -1.98 2.75 3.46
CA TYR A 58 -2.00 2.61 4.92
C TYR A 58 -3.39 2.89 5.49
N LYS A 59 -4.07 3.95 5.03
CA LYS A 59 -5.43 4.28 5.47
C LYS A 59 -6.44 3.16 5.15
N LYS A 60 -6.35 2.54 3.97
CA LYS A 60 -7.20 1.38 3.61
C LYS A 60 -7.02 0.20 4.57
N LEU A 61 -5.82 0.05 5.12
CA LEU A 61 -5.48 -0.98 6.11
C LEU A 61 -5.75 -0.55 7.56
N GLY A 62 -6.37 0.62 7.80
CA GLY A 62 -6.59 1.16 9.13
C GLY A 62 -5.31 1.59 9.84
N ARG A 63 -4.23 1.84 9.10
CA ARG A 63 -2.93 2.28 9.60
C ARG A 63 -2.70 3.77 9.30
N THR A 64 -1.85 4.40 10.09
CA THR A 64 -1.45 5.79 9.88
C THR A 64 -0.01 5.85 9.40
N LEU A 65 0.23 6.64 8.36
CA LEU A 65 1.56 6.99 7.87
C LEU A 65 1.64 8.52 7.80
N ASN A 66 2.44 9.11 8.68
CA ASN A 66 2.73 10.55 8.72
C ASN A 66 4.13 10.85 8.16
N ILE A 67 4.38 12.08 7.76
CA ILE A 67 5.74 12.56 7.49
C ILE A 67 6.43 12.80 8.83
N ARG A 68 7.64 12.25 8.95
CA ARG A 68 8.53 12.46 10.08
C ARG A 68 9.33 13.75 9.90
N ASN A 69 9.94 13.95 8.73
CA ASN A 69 10.69 15.14 8.37
C ASN A 69 10.72 15.35 6.85
N GLU A 70 10.96 16.59 6.44
CA GLU A 70 11.34 16.91 5.05
C GLU A 70 12.76 16.38 4.77
N GLY A 71 13.03 15.97 3.54
CA GLY A 71 14.26 15.28 3.16
C GLY A 71 14.28 13.79 3.51
N PRO A 72 15.40 13.09 3.22
CA PRO A 72 15.52 11.66 3.46
C PRO A 72 15.54 11.32 4.96
N CYS A 73 15.23 10.06 5.29
CA CYS A 73 15.32 9.57 6.68
C CYS A 73 16.76 9.47 7.20
N SER A 74 17.75 9.37 6.29
CA SER A 74 19.17 9.23 6.64
C SER A 74 19.86 10.58 6.90
N SER A 75 19.26 11.70 6.49
CA SER A 75 19.68 13.02 6.95
C SER A 75 19.22 13.17 8.39
N THR A 76 20.07 12.71 9.31
CA THR A 76 19.95 13.01 10.73
C THR A 76 20.11 14.52 10.86
N ILE A 77 19.01 15.22 11.17
CA ILE A 77 19.08 16.53 11.83
C ILE A 77 19.20 16.24 13.32
#